data_AF-A0A5R9FSG5-F1
#
_entry.id   AF-A0A5R9FSG5-F1
#
_cell.length_a   1.000
_cell.length_b   1.000
_cell.length_c   1.000
_cell.angle_alpha   90.00
_cell.angle_beta   90.00
_cell.angle_gamma   90.00
#
_symmetry.space_group_name_H-M   'P 1'
#
loop_
_entity.id
_entity.type
_entity.pdbx_description
1 polymer ?
#
loop_
_entity_poly.entity_id
_entity_poly.type
_entity_poly.pdbx_seq_one_letter_code
_entity_poly.pdbx_strand_id
1 'polypeptide(L)'
;MSEGTPLEASLIPAPERGVWRLGKAENPRKYNKISREDDSRSGGNRWSLVSYGTLYCASDLDGCFAEALAPFRVDPELREFIGDDWNEPYFMRPGHLPQDWRTRHTLVRLQPAKEARFLDVDNEQTQRTLSRELKEELAQFGITDLTAEHVQGTNRRVTRQIAAWAIAQRDPQQGRLIHGIAYRSRFGMRQCWAIFSDVDLEEVERQPIWPETEGLGRVADEYGLIIR
;
A
#
# COMPACT_ATOMS: atom_id res chain seq x y z
N MET A 1 -21.51 28.79 16.43
CA MET A 1 -21.32 27.66 15.50
C MET A 1 -19.93 27.84 14.94
N SER A 2 -18.95 27.06 15.43
CA SER A 2 -17.58 27.16 14.90
C SER A 2 -17.57 26.50 13.54
N GLU A 3 -17.34 27.27 12.47
CA GLU A 3 -16.85 26.69 11.22
C GLU A 3 -15.60 25.88 11.57
N GLY A 4 -15.59 24.59 11.21
CA GLY A 4 -14.43 23.73 11.42
C GLY A 4 -13.25 24.31 10.65
N THR A 5 -12.08 24.38 11.27
CA THR A 5 -10.85 24.80 10.59
C THR A 5 -10.66 23.92 9.34
N PRO A 6 -10.47 24.50 8.14
CA PRO A 6 -10.27 23.73 6.94
C PRO A 6 -9.07 22.79 7.08
N LEU A 7 -9.21 21.57 6.58
CA LEU A 7 -8.11 20.61 6.55
C LEU A 7 -7.00 21.13 5.63
N GLU A 8 -5.86 21.54 6.19
CA GLU A 8 -4.70 22.04 5.43
C GLU A 8 -3.86 20.92 4.80
N ALA A 9 -4.47 19.86 4.27
CA ALA A 9 -3.76 18.75 3.66
C ALA A 9 -4.27 18.47 2.24
N SER A 10 -3.37 17.98 1.38
CA SER A 10 -3.74 17.60 0.01
C SER A 10 -4.59 16.33 0.04
N LEU A 11 -5.81 16.45 -0.48
CA LEU A 11 -6.72 15.33 -0.68
C LEU A 11 -6.91 15.10 -2.18
N ILE A 12 -6.69 13.86 -2.62
CA ILE A 12 -6.96 13.47 -4.00
C ILE A 12 -8.21 12.59 -4.08
N PRO A 13 -9.03 12.71 -5.14
CA PRO A 13 -10.20 11.86 -5.33
C PRO A 13 -9.78 10.41 -5.63
N ALA A 14 -10.71 9.48 -5.41
CA ALA A 14 -10.57 8.12 -5.94
C ALA A 14 -10.38 8.19 -7.48
N PRO A 15 -9.55 7.32 -8.08
CA PRO A 15 -9.42 7.26 -9.53
C PRO A 15 -10.75 6.79 -10.16
N GLU A 16 -11.15 7.44 -11.26
CA GLU A 16 -12.44 7.17 -11.92
C GLU A 16 -12.60 5.73 -12.39
N ARG A 17 -11.49 5.06 -12.73
CA ARG A 17 -11.47 3.65 -13.17
C ARG A 17 -11.57 2.66 -12.00
N GLY A 18 -11.56 3.15 -10.77
CA GLY A 18 -11.41 2.35 -9.56
C GLY A 18 -9.96 1.98 -9.28
N VAL A 19 -9.76 1.14 -8.28
CA VAL A 19 -8.44 0.68 -7.82
C VAL A 19 -8.38 -0.84 -7.84
N TRP A 20 -7.19 -1.38 -8.09
CA TRP A 20 -6.94 -2.81 -8.12
C TRP A 20 -6.40 -3.30 -6.80
N ARG A 21 -6.80 -4.51 -6.42
CA ARG A 21 -6.24 -5.25 -5.31
C ARG A 21 -5.87 -6.65 -5.74
N LEU A 22 -4.64 -7.04 -5.42
CA LEU A 22 -4.25 -8.44 -5.38
C LEU A 22 -4.47 -8.96 -3.95
N GLY A 23 -5.45 -9.85 -3.80
CA GLY A 23 -5.82 -10.45 -2.52
C GLY A 23 -5.69 -11.96 -2.56
N LYS A 24 -5.80 -12.62 -1.40
CA LYS A 24 -5.91 -14.08 -1.33
C LYS A 24 -7.22 -14.54 -1.98
N ALA A 25 -7.19 -15.61 -2.76
CA ALA A 25 -8.35 -16.11 -3.50
C ALA A 25 -9.57 -16.42 -2.59
N GLU A 26 -9.33 -16.97 -1.40
CA GLU A 26 -10.37 -17.31 -0.42
C GLU A 26 -11.15 -16.10 0.12
N ASN A 27 -10.47 -14.96 0.26
CA ASN A 27 -11.03 -13.75 0.84
C ASN A 27 -10.25 -12.52 0.36
N PRO A 28 -10.44 -12.12 -0.91
CA PRO A 28 -9.58 -11.12 -1.51
C PRO A 28 -9.76 -9.75 -0.85
N ARG A 29 -10.93 -9.47 -0.28
CA ARG A 29 -11.26 -8.19 0.37
C ARG A 29 -10.98 -8.18 1.87
N LYS A 30 -10.26 -9.18 2.41
CA LYS A 30 -9.88 -9.20 3.82
C LYS A 30 -9.05 -7.96 4.17
N TYR A 31 -9.57 -7.11 5.06
CA TYR A 31 -8.85 -5.97 5.60
C TYR A 31 -7.66 -6.42 6.44
N ASN A 32 -6.56 -5.71 6.30
CA ASN A 32 -5.36 -5.92 7.09
C ASN A 32 -5.43 -5.11 8.37
N LYS A 33 -5.22 -5.76 9.51
CA LYS A 33 -4.97 -5.14 10.81
C LYS A 33 -3.60 -5.58 11.31
N ILE A 34 -3.01 -4.79 12.19
CA ILE A 34 -1.78 -5.21 12.88
C ILE A 34 -2.12 -5.84 14.23
N SER A 35 -1.25 -6.71 14.71
CA SER A 35 -1.34 -7.22 16.08
C SER A 35 -0.93 -6.13 17.08
N ARG A 36 -1.28 -6.31 18.37
CA ARG A 36 -0.77 -5.42 19.43
C ARG A 36 0.75 -5.49 19.57
N GLU A 37 1.35 -6.65 19.27
CA GLU A 37 2.80 -6.82 19.29
C GLU A 37 3.45 -5.98 18.18
N ASP A 38 2.92 -6.08 16.95
CA ASP A 38 3.39 -5.29 15.80
C ASP A 38 3.26 -3.79 16.01
N ASP A 39 2.25 -3.34 16.76
CA ASP A 39 1.99 -1.93 17.05
C ASP A 39 3.13 -1.28 17.84
N SER A 40 3.68 -2.02 18.81
CA SER A 40 4.84 -1.59 19.61
C SER A 40 6.17 -1.65 18.85
N ARG A 41 6.18 -2.25 17.64
CA ARG A 41 7.37 -2.47 16.80
C ARG A 41 7.15 -1.86 15.40
N SER A 42 8.11 -2.07 14.50
CA SER A 42 7.97 -1.71 13.08
C SER A 42 7.52 -2.91 12.21
N GLY A 43 7.17 -4.04 12.81
CA GLY A 43 6.57 -5.23 12.16
C GLY A 43 5.15 -4.95 11.67
N GLY A 44 4.56 -5.77 10.79
CA GLY A 44 3.19 -5.57 10.28
C GLY A 44 3.02 -4.55 9.15
N ASN A 45 1.81 -4.06 8.91
CA ASN A 45 1.46 -3.20 7.77
C ASN A 45 1.62 -1.69 8.08
N ARG A 46 1.86 -0.86 7.05
CA ARG A 46 2.22 0.58 7.18
C ARG A 46 1.07 1.47 7.67
N TRP A 47 -0.08 1.30 7.05
CA TRP A 47 -1.25 2.17 7.18
C TRP A 47 -2.39 1.49 7.96
N SER A 48 -2.07 0.43 8.68
CA SER A 48 -3.05 -0.39 9.43
C SER A 48 -2.81 -0.25 10.93
N LEU A 49 -3.91 -0.20 11.68
CA LEU A 49 -3.90 -0.07 13.13
C LEU A 49 -4.44 -1.36 13.78
N VAL A 50 -4.27 -1.49 15.09
CA VAL A 50 -4.88 -2.60 15.86
C VAL A 50 -6.41 -2.49 15.80
N SER A 51 -6.93 -1.28 16.00
CA SER A 51 -8.37 -0.99 16.00
C SER A 51 -8.95 -0.89 14.58
N TYR A 52 -8.12 -0.63 13.57
CA TYR A 52 -8.57 -0.18 12.27
C TYR A 52 -7.95 -0.94 11.10
N GLY A 53 -8.81 -1.51 10.25
CA GLY A 53 -8.40 -2.30 9.10
C GLY A 53 -8.13 -1.44 7.87
N THR A 54 -7.22 -1.91 7.02
CA THR A 54 -6.87 -1.23 5.78
C THR A 54 -6.80 -2.20 4.62
N LEU A 55 -7.36 -1.79 3.50
CA LEU A 55 -7.27 -2.49 2.23
C LEU A 55 -6.18 -1.82 1.38
N TYR A 56 -5.21 -2.61 0.95
CA TYR A 56 -4.12 -2.13 0.11
C TYR A 56 -4.48 -2.40 -1.35
N CYS A 57 -4.42 -1.35 -2.16
CA CYS A 57 -4.76 -1.34 -3.56
C CYS A 57 -3.70 -0.54 -4.35
N ALA A 58 -3.72 -0.65 -5.66
CA ALA A 58 -2.95 0.15 -6.60
C ALA A 58 -3.87 0.74 -7.68
N SER A 59 -3.43 1.80 -8.35
CA SER A 59 -4.19 2.32 -9.51
C SER A 59 -4.25 1.31 -10.66
N ASP A 60 -3.22 0.49 -10.81
CA ASP A 60 -3.05 -0.44 -11.92
C ASP A 60 -2.54 -1.81 -11.45
N LEU A 61 -2.67 -2.81 -12.33
CA LEU A 61 -2.23 -4.18 -12.08
C LEU A 61 -0.72 -4.26 -11.75
N ASP A 62 0.10 -3.47 -12.44
CA ASP A 62 1.55 -3.43 -12.22
C ASP A 62 1.89 -3.04 -10.78
N GLY A 63 1.12 -2.11 -10.17
CA GLY A 63 1.32 -1.74 -8.77
C GLY A 63 0.95 -2.86 -7.81
N CYS A 64 -0.10 -3.61 -8.12
CA CYS A 64 -0.47 -4.80 -7.36
C CYS A 64 0.63 -5.87 -7.43
N PHE A 65 1.15 -6.15 -8.62
CA PHE A 65 2.20 -7.15 -8.81
C PHE A 65 3.52 -6.70 -8.19
N ALA A 66 3.93 -5.44 -8.35
CA ALA A 66 5.16 -4.91 -7.76
C ALA A 66 5.20 -5.11 -6.25
N GLU A 67 4.14 -4.72 -5.54
CA GLU A 67 4.05 -4.93 -4.08
C GLU A 67 4.02 -6.41 -3.69
N ALA A 68 3.27 -7.24 -4.43
CA ALA A 68 3.09 -8.64 -4.08
C ALA A 68 4.32 -9.50 -4.40
N LEU A 69 5.11 -9.10 -5.42
CA LEU A 69 6.29 -9.83 -5.88
C LEU A 69 7.61 -9.30 -5.28
N ALA A 70 7.59 -8.16 -4.59
CA ALA A 70 8.78 -7.58 -3.97
C ALA A 70 9.59 -8.57 -3.09
N PRO A 71 8.97 -9.49 -2.31
CA PRO A 71 9.73 -10.48 -1.55
C PRO A 71 10.50 -11.51 -2.40
N PHE A 72 10.16 -11.67 -3.68
CA PHE A 72 10.83 -12.59 -4.60
C PHE A 72 11.91 -11.93 -5.44
N ARG A 73 11.98 -10.58 -5.40
CA ARG A 73 12.90 -9.79 -6.23
C ARG A 73 14.35 -10.24 -6.04
N VAL A 74 15.04 -10.46 -7.16
CA VAL A 74 16.46 -10.76 -7.18
C VAL A 74 17.25 -9.45 -7.12
N ASP A 75 18.25 -9.39 -6.26
CA ASP A 75 19.15 -8.24 -6.20
C ASP A 75 19.91 -8.08 -7.54
N PRO A 76 19.96 -6.89 -8.15
CA PRO A 76 20.67 -6.68 -9.41
C PRO A 76 22.15 -7.11 -9.36
N GLU A 77 22.87 -6.86 -8.27
CA GLU A 77 24.28 -7.24 -8.13
C GLU A 77 24.44 -8.76 -8.06
N LEU A 78 23.51 -9.44 -7.39
CA LEU A 78 23.43 -10.90 -7.34
C LEU A 78 23.11 -11.50 -8.71
N ARG A 79 22.31 -10.80 -9.52
CA ARG A 79 21.96 -11.21 -10.89
C ARG A 79 23.17 -11.14 -11.83
N GLU A 80 23.99 -10.09 -11.71
CA GLU A 80 25.23 -9.95 -12.49
C GLU A 80 26.31 -10.96 -12.09
N PHE A 81 26.43 -11.26 -10.79
CA PHE A 81 27.47 -12.16 -10.29
C PHE A 81 27.25 -13.63 -10.65
N ILE A 82 26.01 -14.06 -10.93
CA ILE A 82 25.66 -15.49 -10.99
C ILE A 82 25.41 -16.03 -12.42
N GLY A 83 25.20 -15.18 -13.42
CA GLY A 83 25.06 -15.64 -14.83
C GLY A 83 24.02 -16.77 -15.03
N ASP A 84 24.30 -17.71 -15.94
CA ASP A 84 23.40 -18.81 -16.32
C ASP A 84 23.50 -20.07 -15.43
N ASP A 85 24.33 -20.07 -14.37
CA ASP A 85 24.77 -21.29 -13.65
C ASP A 85 23.78 -21.85 -12.59
N TRP A 86 22.48 -21.61 -12.73
CA TRP A 86 21.46 -22.00 -11.73
C TRP A 86 20.96 -23.45 -11.80
N ASN A 87 21.78 -24.42 -12.20
CA ASN A 87 21.33 -25.80 -12.45
C ASN A 87 21.48 -26.78 -11.28
N GLU A 88 21.13 -26.38 -10.06
CA GLU A 88 20.98 -27.33 -8.93
C GLU A 88 19.51 -27.58 -8.53
N PRO A 89 19.13 -28.83 -8.13
CA PRO A 89 17.73 -29.24 -8.05
C PRO A 89 17.04 -29.08 -6.68
N TYR A 90 17.76 -28.72 -5.60
CA TYR A 90 17.26 -28.88 -4.23
C TYR A 90 17.05 -27.59 -3.40
N PHE A 91 17.24 -26.42 -3.99
CA PHE A 91 16.90 -25.13 -3.35
C PHE A 91 15.78 -24.42 -4.12
N MET A 92 14.89 -23.70 -3.41
CA MET A 92 14.03 -22.71 -4.04
C MET A 92 14.94 -21.73 -4.77
N ARG A 93 15.01 -21.84 -6.10
CA ARG A 93 15.89 -21.01 -6.92
C ARG A 93 15.45 -19.54 -6.74
N PRO A 94 16.33 -18.64 -6.29
CA PRO A 94 16.07 -17.21 -6.35
C PRO A 94 15.56 -16.83 -7.73
N GLY A 95 14.57 -15.94 -7.80
CA GLY A 95 13.96 -15.55 -9.07
C GLY A 95 12.89 -16.50 -9.61
N HIS A 96 12.46 -17.54 -8.90
CA HIS A 96 11.30 -18.34 -9.33
C HIS A 96 10.05 -18.03 -8.52
N LEU A 97 8.96 -17.71 -9.22
CA LEU A 97 7.64 -17.60 -8.61
C LEU A 97 7.01 -19.00 -8.46
N PRO A 98 6.57 -19.42 -7.26
CA PRO A 98 5.89 -20.71 -7.10
C PRO A 98 4.65 -20.80 -7.99
N GLN A 99 4.44 -21.95 -8.63
CA GLN A 99 3.33 -22.15 -9.57
C GLN A 99 1.96 -21.92 -8.90
N ASP A 100 1.83 -22.31 -7.63
CA ASP A 100 0.62 -22.16 -6.83
C ASP A 100 0.37 -20.71 -6.37
N TRP A 101 1.33 -19.79 -6.53
CA TRP A 101 1.17 -18.40 -6.12
C TRP A 101 0.01 -17.76 -6.87
N ARG A 102 -0.12 -18.02 -8.18
CA ARG A 102 -1.19 -17.45 -9.01
C ARG A 102 -2.57 -17.99 -8.63
N THR A 103 -2.68 -19.24 -8.18
CA THR A 103 -3.96 -19.84 -7.76
C THR A 103 -4.35 -19.45 -6.35
N ARG A 104 -3.38 -19.12 -5.49
CA ARG A 104 -3.62 -18.59 -4.13
C ARG A 104 -4.05 -17.12 -4.11
N HIS A 105 -3.96 -16.41 -5.22
CA HIS A 105 -4.29 -14.99 -5.32
C HIS A 105 -5.30 -14.71 -6.44
N THR A 106 -5.98 -13.57 -6.34
CA THR A 106 -6.90 -13.06 -7.36
C THR A 106 -6.83 -11.55 -7.40
N LEU A 107 -7.09 -10.99 -8.57
CA LEU A 107 -7.22 -9.56 -8.77
C LEU A 107 -8.68 -9.15 -8.64
N VAL A 108 -8.92 -8.09 -7.89
CA VAL A 108 -10.24 -7.48 -7.73
C VAL A 108 -10.14 -6.00 -8.00
N ARG A 109 -11.01 -5.47 -8.86
CA ARG A 109 -11.16 -4.02 -9.04
C ARG A 109 -12.29 -3.54 -8.15
N LEU A 110 -11.98 -2.51 -7.37
CA LEU A 110 -12.86 -1.92 -6.37
C LEU A 110 -13.12 -0.47 -6.74
N GLN A 111 -14.36 -0.05 -6.64
CA GLN A 111 -14.79 1.32 -6.87
C GLN A 111 -15.15 1.95 -5.53
N PRO A 112 -14.34 2.89 -5.01
CA PRO A 112 -14.78 3.77 -3.95
C PRO A 112 -15.87 4.72 -4.44
N ALA A 113 -16.70 5.19 -3.52
CA ALA A 113 -17.69 6.23 -3.81
C ALA A 113 -17.02 7.49 -4.40
N LYS A 114 -17.75 8.24 -5.23
CA LYS A 114 -17.20 9.37 -6.01
C LYS A 114 -16.70 10.53 -5.13
N GLU A 115 -17.33 10.68 -3.97
CA GLU A 115 -17.01 11.63 -2.92
C GLU A 115 -15.82 11.19 -2.05
N ALA A 116 -15.35 9.94 -2.17
CA ALA A 116 -14.20 9.48 -1.41
C ALA A 116 -12.96 10.34 -1.71
N ARG A 117 -12.22 10.65 -0.63
CA ARG A 117 -11.01 11.48 -0.63
C ARG A 117 -9.88 10.77 0.10
N PHE A 118 -8.70 10.82 -0.48
CA PHE A 118 -7.50 10.16 0.04
C PHE A 118 -6.44 11.19 0.37
N LEU A 119 -5.82 11.05 1.54
CA LEU A 119 -4.71 11.90 1.95
C LEU A 119 -3.50 11.59 1.09
N ASP A 120 -3.04 12.55 0.30
CA ASP A 120 -1.82 12.45 -0.47
C ASP A 120 -0.62 12.75 0.43
N VAL A 121 0.05 11.70 0.92
CA VAL A 121 1.17 11.80 1.87
C VAL A 121 2.49 12.13 1.19
N ASP A 122 2.56 12.07 -0.14
CA ASP A 122 3.75 12.48 -0.89
C ASP A 122 3.76 13.98 -1.19
N ASN A 123 2.63 14.67 -0.96
CA ASN A 123 2.52 16.11 -1.15
C ASN A 123 3.23 16.89 -0.03
N GLU A 124 4.03 17.90 -0.41
CA GLU A 124 4.77 18.74 0.55
C GLU A 124 3.85 19.48 1.54
N GLN A 125 2.69 19.97 1.09
CA GLN A 125 1.75 20.66 1.98
C GLN A 125 1.20 19.69 3.02
N THR A 126 0.84 18.47 2.61
CA THR A 126 0.43 17.41 3.54
C THR A 126 1.55 17.11 4.54
N GLN A 127 2.80 16.97 4.08
CA GLN A 127 3.94 16.68 4.96
C GLN A 127 4.16 17.79 5.99
N ARG A 128 4.11 19.07 5.58
CA ARG A 128 4.22 20.22 6.49
C ARG A 128 3.11 20.23 7.53
N THR A 129 1.87 19.98 7.11
CA THR A 129 0.73 19.88 8.02
C THR A 129 0.91 18.74 9.00
N LEU A 130 1.27 17.54 8.54
CA LEU A 130 1.53 16.40 9.42
C LEU A 130 2.70 16.65 10.37
N SER A 131 3.79 17.32 9.97
CA SER A 131 4.88 17.72 10.86
C SER A 131 4.39 18.57 12.04
N ARG A 132 3.47 19.49 11.77
CA ARG A 132 2.89 20.38 12.79
C ARG A 132 1.89 19.63 13.68
N GLU A 133 0.93 18.93 13.07
CA GLU A 133 -0.17 18.28 13.78
C GLU A 133 0.27 17.04 14.57
N LEU A 134 1.33 16.34 14.13
CA LEU A 134 1.89 15.16 14.79
C LEU A 134 3.21 15.44 15.49
N LYS A 135 3.49 16.71 15.84
CA LYS A 135 4.80 17.13 16.36
C LYS A 135 5.25 16.30 17.56
N GLU A 136 4.36 16.03 18.52
CA GLU A 136 4.68 15.29 19.74
C GLU A 136 4.93 13.80 19.45
N GLU A 137 4.13 13.21 18.57
CA GLU A 137 4.26 11.83 18.13
C GLU A 137 5.54 11.61 17.32
N LEU A 138 5.87 12.53 16.41
CA LEU A 138 7.07 12.47 15.57
C LEU A 138 8.36 12.68 16.38
N ALA A 139 8.32 13.54 17.40
CA ALA A 139 9.45 13.75 18.29
C ALA A 139 9.88 12.46 19.01
N GLN A 140 8.96 11.53 19.30
CA GLN A 140 9.28 10.22 19.88
C GLN A 140 10.13 9.34 18.95
N PHE A 141 10.20 9.67 17.66
CA PHE A 141 11.03 9.01 16.66
C PHE A 141 12.26 9.84 16.27
N GLY A 142 12.51 10.98 16.92
CA GLY A 142 13.57 11.91 16.55
C GLY A 142 13.30 12.67 15.25
N ILE A 143 12.03 12.77 14.83
CA ILE A 143 11.63 13.45 13.59
C ILE A 143 11.08 14.83 13.95
N THR A 144 11.68 15.88 13.40
CA THR A 144 11.16 17.26 13.52
C THR A 144 10.24 17.60 12.36
N ASP A 145 10.70 17.32 11.14
CA ASP A 145 9.95 17.55 9.92
C ASP A 145 9.76 16.23 9.17
N LEU A 146 8.50 15.88 8.93
CA LEU A 146 8.13 14.76 8.09
C LEU A 146 8.58 15.03 6.65
N THR A 147 9.11 14.00 6.00
CA THR A 147 9.57 14.04 4.60
C THR A 147 9.12 12.78 3.88
N ALA A 148 9.24 12.75 2.55
CA ALA A 148 8.97 11.57 1.75
C ALA A 148 9.79 10.33 2.21
N GLU A 149 11.02 10.52 2.68
CA GLU A 149 11.86 9.44 3.20
C GLU A 149 11.23 8.77 4.43
N HIS A 150 10.64 9.55 5.34
CA HIS A 150 9.94 9.01 6.51
C HIS A 150 8.69 8.21 6.13
N VAL A 151 7.95 8.67 5.11
CA VAL A 151 6.75 7.99 4.60
C VAL A 151 7.11 6.67 3.92
N GLN A 152 8.21 6.64 3.17
CA GLN A 152 8.69 5.46 2.44
C GLN A 152 9.59 4.53 3.28
N GLY A 153 10.13 5.06 4.38
CA GLY A 153 11.10 4.42 5.26
C GLY A 153 10.57 3.17 5.96
N THR A 154 11.46 2.47 6.64
CA THR A 154 11.16 1.18 7.28
C THR A 154 10.41 1.33 8.62
N ASN A 155 10.44 2.52 9.23
CA ASN A 155 9.76 2.76 10.49
C ASN A 155 8.24 2.95 10.29
N ARG A 156 7.52 1.84 10.29
CA ARG A 156 6.06 1.80 10.13
C ARG A 156 5.27 2.48 11.26
N ARG A 157 5.91 2.81 12.39
CA ARG A 157 5.26 3.55 13.47
C ARG A 157 4.90 4.96 13.03
N VAL A 158 5.74 5.60 12.22
CA VAL A 158 5.47 6.94 11.64
C VAL A 158 4.21 6.90 10.76
N THR A 159 4.14 5.97 9.81
CA THR A 159 3.00 5.85 8.89
C THR A 159 1.69 5.49 9.62
N ARG A 160 1.77 4.82 10.77
CA ARG A 160 0.61 4.55 11.61
C ARG A 160 0.07 5.77 12.33
N GLN A 161 0.94 6.66 12.81
CA GLN A 161 0.50 7.93 13.39
C GLN A 161 -0.23 8.77 12.34
N ILE A 162 0.28 8.78 11.10
CA ILE A 162 -0.39 9.44 9.96
C ILE A 162 -1.75 8.79 9.67
N ALA A 163 -1.84 7.45 9.67
CA ALA A 163 -3.12 6.76 9.48
C ALA A 163 -4.12 7.07 10.61
N ALA A 164 -3.67 7.08 11.86
CA ALA A 164 -4.50 7.41 13.02
C ALA A 164 -5.01 8.85 12.94
N TRP A 165 -4.14 9.80 12.60
CA TRP A 165 -4.51 11.19 12.37
C TRP A 165 -5.56 11.31 11.26
N ALA A 166 -5.35 10.63 10.13
CA ALA A 166 -6.28 10.65 9.01
C ALA A 166 -7.65 10.07 9.38
N ILE A 167 -7.68 8.99 10.17
CA ILE A 167 -8.91 8.36 10.66
C ILE A 167 -9.68 9.30 11.61
N ALA A 168 -8.96 10.10 12.40
CA ALA A 168 -9.55 11.05 13.34
C ALA A 168 -10.16 12.29 12.65
N GLN A 169 -9.79 12.59 11.40
CA GLN A 169 -10.34 13.73 10.66
C GLN A 169 -11.81 13.50 10.31
N ARG A 170 -12.69 14.15 11.07
CA ARG A 170 -14.14 14.08 10.95
C ARG A 170 -14.76 15.46 11.02
N ASP A 171 -15.78 15.67 10.20
CA ASP A 171 -16.67 16.81 10.25
C ASP A 171 -18.04 16.38 10.83
N PRO A 172 -18.64 17.17 11.75
CA PRO A 172 -19.92 16.82 12.35
C PRO A 172 -21.09 16.67 11.37
N GLN A 173 -21.04 17.33 10.21
CA GLN A 173 -22.12 17.32 9.21
C GLN A 173 -21.82 16.38 8.04
N GLN A 174 -20.56 16.33 7.60
CA GLN A 174 -20.13 15.55 6.43
C GLN A 174 -19.58 14.16 6.81
N GLY A 175 -19.39 13.90 8.09
CA GLY A 175 -18.85 12.63 8.58
C GLY A 175 -17.35 12.54 8.37
N ARG A 176 -16.87 11.49 7.73
CA ARG A 176 -15.43 11.25 7.53
C ARG A 176 -14.88 12.17 6.43
N LEU A 177 -13.79 12.88 6.73
CA LEU A 177 -13.12 13.73 5.75
C LEU A 177 -12.11 12.95 4.88
N ILE A 178 -11.49 11.91 5.46
CA ILE A 178 -10.43 11.13 4.81
C ILE A 178 -10.78 9.64 4.82
N HIS A 179 -10.87 9.06 3.61
CA HIS A 179 -11.30 7.68 3.33
C HIS A 179 -10.11 6.71 3.17
N GLY A 180 -8.91 7.25 3.08
CA GLY A 180 -7.70 6.44 3.04
C GLY A 180 -6.47 7.29 2.76
N ILE A 181 -5.38 6.60 2.48
CA ILE A 181 -4.08 7.20 2.17
C ILE A 181 -3.71 6.90 0.73
N ALA A 182 -3.34 7.93 -0.03
CA ALA A 182 -2.71 7.81 -1.33
C ALA A 182 -1.20 7.99 -1.18
N TYR A 183 -0.41 7.05 -1.71
CA TYR A 183 1.04 7.06 -1.57
C TYR A 183 1.72 6.37 -2.77
N ARG A 184 2.94 6.77 -3.07
CA ARG A 184 3.81 6.12 -4.05
C ARG A 184 4.51 4.94 -3.40
N SER A 185 4.40 3.79 -4.04
CA SER A 185 5.13 2.59 -3.64
C SER A 185 6.64 2.82 -3.75
N ARG A 186 7.41 2.25 -2.82
CA ARG A 186 8.89 2.18 -2.95
C ARG A 186 9.32 1.31 -4.14
N PHE A 187 8.39 0.56 -4.71
CA PHE A 187 8.60 -0.38 -5.80
C PHE A 187 8.13 0.21 -7.12
N GLY A 188 8.99 1.04 -7.72
CA GLY A 188 8.73 1.69 -9.02
C GLY A 188 7.82 2.92 -8.95
N MET A 189 7.67 3.54 -7.77
CA MET A 189 6.92 4.80 -7.57
C MET A 189 5.46 4.76 -8.05
N ARG A 190 4.89 3.55 -8.10
CA ARG A 190 3.53 3.30 -8.57
C ARG A 190 2.51 3.86 -7.56
N GLN A 191 1.41 4.40 -8.05
CA GLN A 191 0.36 4.96 -7.19
C GLN A 191 -0.39 3.83 -6.47
N CYS A 192 -0.35 3.88 -5.13
CA CYS A 192 -1.01 2.95 -4.24
C CYS A 192 -1.99 3.67 -3.31
N TRP A 193 -2.90 2.86 -2.76
CA TRP A 193 -4.02 3.31 -1.95
C TRP A 193 -4.16 2.40 -0.74
N ALA A 194 -4.29 2.99 0.44
CA ALA A 194 -4.59 2.31 1.69
C ALA A 194 -5.98 2.78 2.15
N ILE A 195 -7.00 1.97 1.86
CA ILE A 195 -8.41 2.31 2.08
C ILE A 195 -8.88 1.80 3.43
N PHE A 196 -9.53 2.66 4.19
CA PHE A 196 -10.01 2.37 5.54
C PHE A 196 -11.23 1.43 5.55
N SER A 197 -11.33 0.57 6.57
CA SER A 197 -12.30 -0.53 6.64
C SER A 197 -13.78 -0.16 6.73
N ASP A 198 -14.11 1.11 6.99
CA ASP A 198 -15.49 1.62 6.99
C ASP A 198 -15.86 2.35 5.70
N VAL A 199 -15.00 2.29 4.68
CA VAL A 199 -15.28 2.89 3.37
C VAL A 199 -16.02 1.90 2.51
N ASP A 200 -17.14 2.34 1.95
CA ASP A 200 -17.93 1.55 1.02
C ASP A 200 -17.16 1.37 -0.29
N LEU A 201 -17.07 0.12 -0.71
CA LEU A 201 -16.36 -0.32 -1.91
C LEU A 201 -17.24 -1.28 -2.69
N GLU A 202 -17.56 -0.90 -3.93
CA GLU A 202 -18.20 -1.78 -4.89
C GLU A 202 -17.14 -2.64 -5.58
N GLU A 203 -17.37 -3.95 -5.65
CA GLU A 203 -16.55 -4.83 -6.47
C GLU A 203 -17.09 -4.83 -7.89
N VAL A 204 -16.35 -4.21 -8.80
CA VAL A 204 -16.77 -4.02 -10.20
C VAL A 204 -16.16 -5.04 -11.14
N GLU A 205 -15.10 -5.72 -10.71
CA GLU A 205 -14.42 -6.74 -11.51
C GLU A 205 -13.62 -7.70 -10.62
N ARG A 206 -13.57 -8.96 -11.03
CA ARG A 206 -12.69 -9.97 -10.45
C ARG A 206 -12.10 -10.82 -11.55
N GLN A 207 -10.80 -11.05 -11.49
CA GLN A 207 -10.11 -11.93 -12.44
C GLN A 207 -9.08 -12.83 -11.74
N PRO A 208 -8.92 -14.08 -12.21
CA PRO A 208 -7.78 -14.91 -11.84
C PRO A 208 -6.48 -14.32 -12.41
N ILE A 209 -5.34 -14.83 -11.94
CA ILE A 209 -4.02 -14.41 -12.42
C ILE A 209 -3.49 -15.45 -13.42
N TRP A 210 -3.57 -15.13 -14.70
CA TRP A 210 -3.02 -15.96 -15.77
C TRP A 210 -1.53 -15.66 -16.00
N PRO A 211 -0.71 -16.64 -16.43
CA PRO A 211 0.69 -16.39 -16.81
C PRO A 211 0.86 -15.24 -17.81
N GLU A 212 -0.10 -15.09 -18.72
CA GLU A 212 -0.10 -14.11 -19.81
C GLU A 212 -0.62 -12.72 -19.36
N THR A 213 -0.93 -12.55 -18.07
CA THR A 213 -1.35 -11.26 -17.53
C THR A 213 -0.22 -10.25 -17.73
N GLU A 214 -0.41 -9.27 -18.60
CA GLU A 214 0.66 -8.38 -19.07
C GLU A 214 1.43 -7.69 -17.93
N GLY A 215 0.72 -7.20 -16.90
CA GLY A 215 1.33 -6.58 -15.72
C GLY A 215 2.14 -7.53 -14.85
N LEU A 216 1.83 -8.83 -14.86
CA LEU A 216 2.62 -9.86 -14.18
C LEU A 216 3.96 -10.04 -14.89
N GLY A 217 3.94 -10.16 -16.23
CA GLY A 217 5.15 -10.29 -17.05
C GLY A 217 6.09 -9.09 -16.88
N ARG A 218 5.56 -7.86 -17.01
CA ARG A 218 6.36 -6.63 -16.85
C ARG A 218 7.08 -6.56 -15.50
N VAL A 219 6.38 -6.85 -14.40
CA VAL A 219 6.99 -6.80 -13.06
C VAL A 219 7.95 -7.97 -12.84
N ALA A 220 7.64 -9.16 -13.36
CA ALA A 220 8.54 -10.30 -13.30
C ALA A 220 9.88 -9.97 -13.99
N ASP A 221 9.83 -9.37 -15.18
CA ASP A 221 11.03 -8.95 -15.90
C ASP A 221 11.84 -7.91 -15.12
N GLU A 222 11.16 -6.88 -14.57
CA GLU A 222 11.77 -5.85 -13.71
C GLU A 222 12.49 -6.46 -12.50
N TYR A 223 11.94 -7.53 -11.93
CA TYR A 223 12.46 -8.18 -10.71
C TYR A 223 13.36 -9.38 -10.97
N GLY A 224 13.59 -9.74 -12.24
CA GLY A 224 14.36 -10.92 -12.62
C GLY A 224 13.70 -12.22 -12.22
N LEU A 225 12.38 -12.30 -12.35
CA LEU A 225 11.58 -13.47 -12.01
C LEU A 225 11.21 -14.29 -13.24
N ILE A 226 11.21 -15.61 -13.08
CA ILE A 226 10.72 -16.58 -14.04
C ILE A 226 9.33 -17.04 -13.59
N ILE A 227 8.34 -16.80 -14.44
CA ILE A 227 6.96 -17.29 -14.26
C ILE A 227 6.88 -18.70 -14.86
N ARG A 228 6.35 -19.66 -14.10
CA ARG A 228 6.05 -21.02 -14.57
C ARG A 228 4.54 -21.30 -14.59
#